data_AF-A0A3D6CSA8-F1
#
_entry.id   AF-A0A3D6CSA8-F1
#
_cell.length_a   1.000
_cell.length_b   1.000
_cell.length_c   1.000
_cell.angle_alpha   90.00
_cell.angle_beta   90.00
_cell.angle_gamma   90.00
#
_symmetry.space_group_name_H-M   'P 1'
#
loop_
_entity.id
_entity.type
_entity.pdbx_description
1 polymer ?
#
loop_
_entity_poly.entity_id
_entity_poly.type
_entity_poly.pdbx_seq_one_letter_code
_entity_poly.pdbx_strand_id
1 'polypeptide(L)' 'MSGWFKDRRQEFIAATLRQFGQIRRADIMREFDVTVAIASADIAAFLANDPPYVRYDVSAKIYVLEASA' A
#
# COMPACT_ATOMS: atom_id res chain seq x y z
N MET A 1 16.95 -13.27 4.94
CA MET A 1 17.13 -12.14 3.99
C MET A 1 15.82 -11.60 3.39
N SER A 2 14.65 -12.21 3.62
CA SER A 2 13.37 -11.75 3.03
C SER A 2 12.63 -10.68 3.84
N GLY A 3 12.87 -10.59 5.16
CA GLY A 3 12.17 -9.66 6.06
C GLY A 3 12.42 -8.19 5.72
N TRP A 4 13.69 -7.80 5.57
CA TRP A 4 14.07 -6.41 5.29
C TRP A 4 13.39 -5.83 4.03
N PHE A 5 13.28 -6.62 2.96
CA PHE A 5 12.58 -6.20 1.74
C PHE A 5 11.07 -6.03 1.96
N LYS A 6 10.45 -6.89 2.77
CA LYS A 6 9.03 -6.73 3.13
C LYS A 6 8.82 -5.46 3.95
N ASP A 7 9.67 -5.22 4.94
CA ASP A 7 9.57 -4.05 5.81
C ASP A 7 9.70 -2.76 4.99
N ARG A 8 10.63 -2.71 4.04
CA ARG A 8 10.78 -1.57 3.10
C ARG A 8 9.54 -1.35 2.23
N ARG A 9 8.87 -2.41 1.77
CA ARG A 9 7.61 -2.26 1.02
C ARG A 9 6.47 -1.75 1.91
N GLN A 10 6.41 -2.18 3.17
CA GLN A 10 5.43 -1.66 4.13
C GLN A 10 5.66 -0.18 4.45
N GLU A 11 6.93 0.21 4.66
CA GLU A 11 7.32 1.62 4.85
C GLU A 11 6.95 2.48 3.63
N PHE A 12 7.20 1.98 2.42
CA PHE A 12 6.82 2.65 1.19
C PHE A 12 5.31 2.88 1.11
N ILE A 13 4.48 1.86 1.36
CA ILE A 13 3.01 1.97 1.37
C ILE A 13 2.57 3.07 2.34
N ALA A 14 3.09 3.06 3.57
CA ALA A 14 2.76 4.05 4.59
C ALA A 14 3.18 5.47 4.16
N ALA A 15 4.39 5.62 3.64
CA ALA A 15 4.92 6.91 3.20
C ALA A 15 4.12 7.49 2.02
N THR A 16 3.81 6.67 1.01
CA THR A 16 3.01 7.09 -0.15
C THR A 16 1.60 7.51 0.26
N LEU A 17 0.93 6.73 1.11
CA LEU A 17 -0.39 7.10 1.63
C LEU A 17 -0.36 8.40 2.43
N ARG A 18 0.65 8.62 3.27
CA ARG A 18 0.80 9.88 4.03
C ARG A 18 1.10 11.08 3.13
N GLN A 19 1.92 10.90 2.10
CA GLN A 19 2.37 11.99 1.23
C GLN A 19 1.31 12.37 0.19
N PHE A 20 0.66 11.38 -0.42
CA PHE A 20 -0.21 11.59 -1.58
C PHE A 20 -1.68 11.32 -1.27
N GLY A 21 -2.01 10.78 -0.10
CA GLY A 21 -3.36 10.38 0.27
C GLY A 21 -3.88 9.17 -0.51
N GLN A 22 -3.06 8.55 -1.37
CA GLN A 22 -3.47 7.40 -2.17
C GLN A 22 -2.28 6.54 -2.59
N ILE A 23 -2.53 5.26 -2.86
CA ILE A 23 -1.55 4.33 -3.45
C ILE A 23 -2.25 3.29 -4.34
N ARG A 24 -1.58 2.90 -5.42
CA ARG A 24 -1.95 1.77 -6.28
C ARG A 24 -1.01 0.59 -6.08
N ARG A 25 -1.51 -0.62 -6.35
CA ARG A 25 -0.65 -1.82 -6.47
C ARG A 25 0.48 -1.62 -7.50
N ALA A 26 0.18 -0.92 -8.59
CA ALA A 26 1.15 -0.61 -9.64
C ALA A 26 2.34 0.23 -9.16
N ASP A 27 2.14 1.08 -8.14
CA ASP A 27 3.23 1.88 -7.58
C ASP A 27 4.24 0.98 -6.86
N ILE A 28 3.74 0.01 -6.09
CA ILE A 28 4.56 -1.01 -5.41
C ILE A 28 5.30 -1.88 -6.43
N MET A 29 4.60 -2.32 -7.47
CA MET A 29 5.19 -3.13 -8.54
C MET A 29 6.34 -2.39 -9.23
N ARG A 30 6.14 -1.11 -9.56
CA ARG A 30 7.15 -0.29 -10.24
C ARG A 30 8.37 0.00 -9.36
N GLU A 31 8.14 0.27 -8.07
CA GLU A 31 9.22 0.63 -7.15
C GLU A 31 10.12 -0.58 -6.81
N PHE A 32 9.54 -1.77 -6.68
CA PHE A 32 10.24 -2.96 -6.17
C PHE A 32 10.41 -4.10 -7.17
N ASP A 33 9.97 -3.92 -8.42
CA ASP A 33 9.96 -4.94 -9.48
C ASP A 33 9.31 -6.26 -9.02
N VAL A 34 8.13 -6.14 -8.40
CA VAL A 34 7.37 -7.27 -7.86
C VAL A 34 6.11 -7.56 -8.67
N THR A 35 5.64 -8.79 -8.59
CA THR A 35 4.38 -9.20 -9.23
C THR A 35 3.17 -8.57 -8.54
N VAL A 36 2.05 -8.51 -9.26
CA VAL A 36 0.76 -8.05 -8.70
C VAL A 36 0.31 -8.87 -7.48
N ALA A 37 0.68 -10.16 -7.43
CA ALA A 37 0.35 -11.04 -6.31
C ALA A 37 1.11 -10.61 -5.04
N ILE A 38 2.41 -10.29 -5.17
CA ILE A 38 3.22 -9.78 -4.06
C ILE A 38 2.69 -8.41 -3.62
N ALA A 39 2.48 -7.47 -4.55
CA ALA A 39 1.94 -6.16 -4.23
C ALA A 39 0.56 -6.24 -3.53
N SER A 40 -0.29 -7.18 -3.94
CA SER A 40 -1.58 -7.41 -3.27
C SER A 40 -1.42 -7.98 -1.86
N ALA A 41 -0.48 -8.91 -1.67
CA ALA A 41 -0.17 -9.46 -0.35
C ALA A 41 0.43 -8.39 0.57
N ASP A 42 1.26 -7.48 0.06
CA ASP A 42 1.81 -6.39 0.85
C ASP A 42 0.73 -5.40 1.29
N ILE A 43 -0.22 -5.03 0.41
CA ILE A 43 -1.35 -4.19 0.82
C ILE A 43 -2.25 -4.91 1.82
N ALA A 44 -2.54 -6.20 1.62
CA ALA A 44 -3.33 -6.97 2.57
C ALA A 44 -2.65 -7.03 3.95
N ALA A 45 -1.32 -7.21 3.99
CA ALA A 45 -0.54 -7.16 5.22
C ALA A 45 -0.55 -5.76 5.86
N PHE A 46 -0.51 -4.70 5.05
CA PHE A 46 -0.61 -3.34 5.55
C PHE A 46 -1.98 -3.07 6.19
N LEU A 47 -3.07 -3.46 5.53
CA LEU A 47 -4.44 -3.32 6.02
C LEU A 47 -4.73 -4.19 7.25
N ALA A 48 -4.08 -5.34 7.39
CA ALA A 48 -4.22 -6.21 8.55
C ALA A 48 -3.73 -5.57 9.87
N ASN A 49 -2.89 -4.52 9.78
CA ASN A 49 -2.46 -3.73 10.94
C ASN A 49 -3.47 -2.63 11.33
N ASP A 50 -4.69 -2.66 10.77
CA ASP A 50 -5.77 -1.70 10.98
C ASP A 50 -5.30 -0.23 10.84
N PRO A 51 -4.71 0.15 9.69
CA PRO A 51 -4.27 1.50 9.48
C PRO A 51 -5.50 2.42 9.44
N PRO A 52 -5.50 3.51 10.23
CA PRO A 52 -6.66 4.36 10.35
C PRO A 52 -6.99 5.01 8.99
N TYR A 53 -8.28 4.98 8.65
CA TYR A 53 -8.85 5.72 7.52
C TYR A 53 -8.34 5.33 6.13
N VAL A 54 -7.97 4.06 5.90
CA VAL A 54 -7.63 3.58 4.54
C VAL A 54 -8.80 2.83 3.92
N ARG A 55 -9.36 3.35 2.82
CA ARG A 55 -10.44 2.71 2.06
C ARG A 55 -9.97 2.29 0.68
N TYR A 56 -10.47 1.16 0.19
CA TYR A 56 -10.33 0.78 -1.21
C TYR A 56 -11.41 1.42 -2.07
N ASP A 57 -11.01 2.19 -3.08
CA ASP A 57 -11.89 2.67 -4.14
C ASP A 57 -11.87 1.68 -5.32
N VAL A 58 -12.97 0.94 -5.46
CA VAL A 58 -13.12 -0.07 -6.52
C VAL A 58 -13.18 0.52 -7.92
N SER A 59 -13.70 1.75 -8.06
CA SER A 59 -13.89 2.39 -9.37
C SER A 59 -12.55 2.83 -9.96
N ALA A 60 -11.71 3.44 -9.13
CA ALA A 60 -10.38 3.92 -9.50
C ALA A 60 -9.28 2.88 -9.24
N LYS A 61 -9.62 1.74 -8.62
CA LYS A 61 -8.70 0.66 -8.19
C LYS A 61 -7.52 1.17 -7.36
N ILE A 62 -7.80 2.15 -6.50
CA ILE A 62 -6.81 2.84 -5.65
C ILE A 62 -7.16 2.64 -4.18
N TYR A 63 -6.15 2.66 -3.31
CA TYR A 63 -6.33 2.77 -1.87
C TYR A 63 -6.16 4.23 -1.50
N VAL A 64 -7.13 4.79 -0.79
CA VAL A 64 -7.15 6.20 -0.40
C VAL A 64 -7.13 6.34 1.11
N LEU A 65 -6.41 7.34 1.59
CA LEU A 65 -6.54 7.85 2.94
C LEU A 65 -7.77 8.75 2.97
N GLU A 66 -8.82 8.34 3.65
CA GLU A 66 -9.94 9.23 3.95
C GLU A 66 -9.47 10.21 5.03
N ALA A 67 -9.42 11.50 4.70
CA ALA A 67 -9.28 12.50 5.73
C ALA A 67 -10.52 12.41 6.63
N SER A 68 -10.33 12.10 7.92
CA SER A 68 -11.39 12.31 8.90
C SER A 68 -11.79 13.78 8.84
N ALA A 69 -13.05 14.03 8.52
CA ALA A 69 -13.64 15.37 8.54
C ALA A 69 -13.52 16.04 9.90
#